data_AF-A0A1W6W8E9-F1
#
_entry.id   AF-A0A1W6W8E9-F1
#
_cell.length_a   1.000
_cell.length_b   1.000
_cell.length_c   1.000
_cell.angle_alpha   90.00
_cell.angle_beta   90.00
_cell.angle_gamma   90.00
#
_symmetry.space_group_name_H-M   'P 1'
#
loop_
_entity.id
_entity.type
_entity.pdbx_description
1 polymer ?
#
loop_
_entity_poly.entity_id
_entity_poly.type
_entity_poly.pdbx_seq_one_letter_code
_entity_poly.pdbx_strand_id
1 'polypeptide(L)' 'MKELQKALDEWMDYYNNHRTHQGKMCCGQTPIETLEDGKSIWAEKNLCSGQLKLATVLEFSQYNSSDSLGVRPPLY' A
#
# COMPACT_ATOMS: atom_id res chain seq x y z
N MET A 1 16.70 30.92 20.27
CA MET A 1 16.85 29.69 19.46
C MET A 1 15.99 28.54 19.98
N LYS A 2 15.93 28.29 21.30
CA LYS A 2 15.07 27.23 21.88
C LYS A 2 13.56 27.47 21.76
N GLU A 3 13.11 28.72 21.88
CA GLU A 3 11.67 29.03 21.84
C GLU A 3 11.05 28.85 20.46
N LEU A 4 11.78 29.18 19.39
CA LEU A 4 11.34 28.96 18.02
C LEU A 4 11.16 27.48 17.71
N GLN A 5 12.12 26.65 18.16
CA GLN A 5 12.04 25.20 17.98
C GLN A 5 10.86 24.63 18.78
N LYS A 6 10.68 25.07 20.03
CA LYS A 6 9.55 24.63 20.86
C LYS A 6 8.20 24.96 20.23
N ALA A 7 8.03 26.19 19.72
CA ALA A 7 6.81 26.58 19.04
C ALA A 7 6.55 25.76 17.77
N LEU A 8 7.61 25.41 17.02
CA LEU A 8 7.51 24.54 15.86
C LEU A 8 7.10 23.11 16.24
N ASP A 9 7.73 22.55 17.27
CA ASP A 9 7.44 21.19 17.75
C ASP A 9 5.98 21.08 18.24
N GLU A 10 5.51 22.07 19.02
CA GLU A 10 4.12 22.17 19.47
C GLU A 10 3.14 22.30 18.29
N TRP A 11 3.48 23.10 17.28
CA TRP A 11 2.65 23.24 16.10
C TRP A 11 2.57 21.96 15.27
N MET A 12 3.69 21.24 15.11
CA MET A 12 3.73 19.97 14.39
C MET A 12 2.91 18.90 15.10
N ASP A 13 2.96 18.82 16.43
CA ASP A 13 2.14 17.90 17.21
C ASP A 13 0.65 18.20 17.07
N TYR A 14 0.27 19.48 17.20
CA TYR A 14 -1.12 19.90 16.98
C TYR A 14 -1.61 19.54 15.57
N TYR A 15 -0.82 19.83 14.53
CA TYR A 15 -1.19 19.54 13.16
C TYR A 15 -1.38 18.05 12.91
N ASN A 16 -0.42 17.23 13.35
CA ASN A 16 -0.42 15.79 13.06
C ASN A 16 -1.46 15.01 13.85
N ASN A 17 -1.68 15.37 15.12
CA ASN A 17 -2.44 14.55 16.08
C ASN A 17 -3.80 15.14 16.48
N HIS A 18 -4.04 16.44 16.24
CA HIS A 18 -5.24 17.11 16.77
C HIS A 18 -6.07 17.81 15.69
N ARG A 19 -5.44 18.28 14.61
CA ARG A 19 -6.14 18.97 13.54
C ARG A 19 -6.89 17.98 12.67
N THR A 20 -8.21 17.98 12.75
CA THR A 20 -9.06 17.21 11.85
C THR A 20 -9.19 17.93 10.50
N HIS A 21 -8.94 17.21 9.40
CA HIS A 21 -9.11 17.79 8.06
C HIS A 21 -10.58 17.72 7.63
N GLN A 22 -11.14 18.83 7.14
CA GLN A 22 -12.52 18.89 6.63
C GLN A 22 -12.68 18.38 5.18
N GLY A 23 -11.67 17.70 4.64
CA GLY A 23 -11.76 17.09 3.32
C GLY A 23 -12.73 15.91 3.33
N LYS A 24 -13.56 15.78 2.28
CA LYS A 24 -14.51 14.65 2.12
C LYS A 24 -13.86 13.27 2.28
N MET A 25 -12.59 13.15 1.90
CA MET A 25 -11.80 11.91 1.97
C MET A 25 -11.15 11.66 3.33
N CYS A 26 -10.99 12.70 4.15
CA CYS A 26 -10.34 12.59 5.45
C CYS A 26 -11.34 12.27 6.56
N CYS A 27 -12.65 12.33 6.30
CA CYS A 27 -13.71 11.89 7.25
C CYS A 27 -13.60 12.45 8.68
N GLY A 28 -12.94 13.61 8.87
CA GLY A 28 -12.65 14.16 10.19
C GLY A 28 -11.50 13.49 10.95
N GLN A 29 -10.77 12.57 10.32
CA GLN A 29 -9.53 11.99 10.84
C GLN A 29 -8.39 13.02 10.83
N THR A 30 -7.41 12.77 11.70
CA THR A 30 -6.15 13.51 11.79
C THR A 30 -5.20 13.06 10.66
N PRO A 31 -4.20 13.89 10.29
CA PRO A 31 -3.21 13.52 9.27
C PRO A 31 -2.51 12.18 9.54
N ILE A 32 -2.19 11.88 10.80
CA ILE A 32 -1.47 10.64 11.13
C ILE A 32 -2.35 9.40 10.95
N GLU A 33 -3.64 9.48 11.28
CA GLU A 33 -4.61 8.41 11.05
C GLU A 33 -4.78 8.15 9.56
N THR A 34 -4.99 9.20 8.75
CA THR A 34 -5.09 9.07 7.29
C THR A 34 -3.79 8.50 6.68
N LEU A 35 -2.63 8.87 7.21
CA LEU A 35 -1.34 8.35 6.73
C LEU A 35 -1.22 6.85 7.03
N GLU A 36 -1.61 6.41 8.22
CA GLU A 36 -1.53 5.00 8.61
C GLU A 36 -2.49 4.13 7.79
N ASP A 37 -3.71 4.61 7.56
CA ASP A 37 -4.68 3.97 6.66
C ASP A 37 -4.13 3.86 5.22
N GLY A 38 -3.37 4.86 4.77
CA GLY A 38 -2.71 4.81 3.46
C GLY A 38 -1.62 3.73 3.36
N LYS A 39 -0.91 3.43 4.45
CA LYS A 39 0.18 2.45 4.46
C LYS A 39 -0.32 1.03 4.26
N SER A 40 -1.42 0.65 4.92
CA SER A 40 -2.03 -0.68 4.77
C SER A 40 -2.48 -0.91 3.33
N ILE A 41 -3.18 0.06 2.74
CA ILE A 41 -3.62 0.02 1.34
C ILE A 41 -2.43 -0.13 0.39
N TRP A 42 -1.34 0.59 0.64
CA TRP A 42 -0.12 0.48 -0.17
C TRP A 42 0.51 -0.91 -0.04
N ALA A 43 0.62 -1.44 1.18
CA ALA A 43 1.17 -2.76 1.44
C ALA A 43 0.34 -3.86 0.75
N GLU A 44 -0.99 -3.82 0.89
CA GLU A 44 -1.91 -4.74 0.22
C GLU A 44 -1.76 -4.72 -1.30
N LYS A 45 -1.69 -3.52 -1.90
CA LYS A 45 -1.48 -3.38 -3.35
C LYS A 45 -0.15 -3.97 -3.80
N ASN A 46 0.91 -3.80 -3.02
CA ASN A 46 2.22 -4.37 -3.35
C ASN A 46 2.25 -5.89 -3.21
N LEU A 47 1.62 -6.43 -2.17
CA LEU A 47 1.52 -7.88 -1.95
C LEU A 47 0.70 -8.53 -3.08
N CYS A 48 -0.47 -7.98 -3.41
CA CYS A 48 -1.31 -8.47 -4.49
C CYS A 48 -0.62 -8.36 -5.86
N SER A 49 0.04 -7.23 -6.14
CA SER A 49 0.79 -7.04 -7.39
C SER A 49 1.98 -8.02 -7.51
N GLY A 50 2.62 -8.37 -6.39
CA GLY A 50 3.67 -9.39 -6.36
C GLY A 50 3.14 -10.81 -6.60
N GLN A 51 2.01 -11.16 -5.99
CA GLN A 51 1.35 -12.46 -6.18
C GLN A 51 0.88 -12.66 -7.63
N LEU A 52 0.30 -11.64 -8.25
CA LEU A 52 -0.13 -11.72 -9.66
C LEU A 52 1.05 -11.95 -10.60
N LYS A 53 2.16 -11.24 -10.40
CA LYS A 53 3.38 -11.47 -11.20
C LYS A 53 3.94 -12.88 -11.03
N LEU A 54 3.96 -13.39 -9.79
CA LEU A 54 4.41 -14.75 -9.52
C LEU A 54 3.48 -15.78 -10.15
N ALA A 55 2.16 -15.61 -10.04
CA ALA A 55 1.17 -16.49 -10.66
C ALA A 55 1.37 -16.56 -12.18
N THR A 56 1.53 -15.41 -12.85
CA THR A 56 1.80 -15.37 -14.30
C THR A 56 3.11 -16.06 -14.69
N VAL A 57 4.18 -15.88 -13.92
CA VAL A 57 5.47 -16.54 -14.18
C VAL A 57 5.39 -18.05 -13.96
N LEU A 58 4.69 -18.49 -12.93
CA LEU A 58 4.48 -19.91 -12.64
C LEU A 58 3.60 -20.57 -13.71
N GLU A 59 2.52 -19.91 -14.14
CA GLU A 59 1.67 -20.39 -15.24
C GLU A 59 2.46 -20.51 -16.54
N PHE A 60 3.28 -19.51 -16.89
CA PHE A 60 4.14 -19.57 -18.07
C PHE A 60 5.18 -20.71 -17.95
N SER A 61 5.80 -20.88 -16.78
CA SER A 61 6.77 -21.97 -16.57
C SER A 61 6.13 -23.36 -16.64
N GLN A 62 4.93 -23.52 -16.09
CA GLN A 62 4.17 -24.77 -16.16
C GLN A 62 3.74 -25.08 -17.58
N TYR A 63 3.29 -24.07 -18.33
CA TYR A 63 2.95 -24.20 -19.74
C TYR A 63 4.14 -24.68 -20.58
N ASN A 64 5.31 -24.02 -20.46
CA ASN A 64 6.53 -24.43 -21.17
C ASN A 64 7.00 -25.83 -20.75
N SER A 65 6.88 -26.19 -19.47
CA SER A 65 7.21 -27.54 -18.98
C SER A 65 6.24 -28.60 -19.53
N SER A 66 4.95 -28.28 -19.68
CA SER A 66 3.95 -29.20 -20.21
C SER A 66 4.14 -29.50 -21.70
N ASP A 67 4.53 -28.50 -22.50
CA ASP A 67 4.86 -28.67 -23.92
C ASP A 67 6.10 -29.55 -24.12
N SER A 68 7.09 -29.46 -23.23
CA SER A 68 8.29 -30.32 -23.28
C SER A 68 8.00 -31.80 -22.99
N LEU A 69 6.93 -32.10 -22.24
CA LEU A 69 6.46 -33.45 -21.95
C LEU A 69 5.31 -33.91 -22.87
N GLY A 70 4.89 -33.08 -23.83
CA GLY A 70 3.80 -33.37 -24.76
C GLY A 70 2.41 -33.43 -24.10
N VAL A 71 2.27 -32.93 -22.87
CA VAL A 71 1.01 -32.94 -22.13
C VAL A 71 0.30 -31.62 -22.41
N ARG A 72 -0.68 -31.60 -23.33
CA ARG A 72 -1.47 -30.39 -23.58
C ARG A 72 -2.39 -30.06 -22.39
N PRO A 73 -2.26 -28.88 -21.76
CA PRO A 73 -3.18 -28.47 -20.70
C PRO A 73 -4.61 -28.30 -21.22
N PRO A 74 -5.65 -28.56 -20.41
CA PRO A 74 -7.04 -28.32 -20.81
C PRO A 74 -7.29 -26.83 -21.06
N LEU A 75 -7.86 -26.50 -22.22
CA LEU A 75 -8.42 -25.17 -22.46
C LEU A 75 -9.81 -25.15 -21.82
N TYR A 76 -9.97 -24.44 -20.71
CA TYR A 76 -11.30 -24.04 -20.25
C TYR A 76 -11.69 -22.72 -20.92
#